data_AF-A0A6M4FFY0-F1
#
_entry.id   AF-A0A6M4FFY0-F1
#
_cell.length_a   1.000
_cell.length_b   1.000
_cell.length_c   1.000
_cell.angle_alpha   90.00
_cell.angle_beta   90.00
_cell.angle_gamma   90.00
#
_symmetry.space_group_name_H-M   'P 1'
#
loop_
_entity.id
_entity.type
_entity.pdbx_description
1 polymer ?
#
loop_
_entity_poly.entity_id
_entity_poly.type
_entity_poly.pdbx_seq_one_letter_code
_entity_poly.pdbx_strand_id
1 'polypeptide(L)'
;MKAKFLATGAAPDYYTLSGETVAAHNKGMTEEYNLSDFPEGGLFQSADPVDGVPAILNVERVNGDLYVTLCQQVIASQYPDLKAHWRGQQVLDSADYDPDTCYVTPTGLSGVYDYEIVRGKDVAGVEGWTVRRKAEEPA
;
A
#
# COMPACT_ATOMS: atom_id res chain seq x y z
N MET A 1 -1.51 10.54 -12.95
CA MET A 1 -1.45 9.07 -12.80
C MET A 1 -2.44 8.64 -11.73
N LYS A 2 -2.97 7.41 -11.80
CA LYS A 2 -3.83 6.84 -10.77
C LYS A 2 -3.10 5.70 -10.06
N ALA A 3 -3.20 5.65 -8.75
CA ALA A 3 -2.55 4.63 -7.92
C ALA A 3 -3.59 3.72 -7.27
N LYS A 4 -3.27 2.43 -7.19
CA LYS A 4 -4.02 1.42 -6.44
C LYS A 4 -3.06 0.72 -5.50
N PHE A 5 -3.46 0.48 -4.27
CA PHE A 5 -2.63 -0.25 -3.30
C PHE A 5 -3.11 -1.69 -3.12
N LEU A 6 -2.16 -2.63 -3.09
CA LEU A 6 -2.39 -4.01 -2.67
C LEU A 6 -1.65 -4.30 -1.37
N ALA A 7 -2.31 -5.07 -0.52
CA ALA A 7 -1.74 -5.50 0.75
C ALA A 7 -0.68 -6.58 0.50
N THR A 8 0.53 -6.36 1.00
CA THR A 8 1.66 -7.29 0.87
C THR A 8 2.38 -7.48 2.21
N GLY A 9 3.15 -8.56 2.34
CA GLY A 9 4.00 -8.80 3.52
C GLY A 9 5.29 -7.98 3.53
N ALA A 10 5.68 -7.42 2.38
CA ALA A 10 6.82 -6.52 2.21
C ALA A 10 6.44 -5.42 1.21
N ALA A 11 6.72 -4.18 1.57
CA ALA A 11 6.53 -3.01 0.72
C ALA A 11 7.56 -1.92 1.09
N PRO A 12 7.79 -0.93 0.23
CA PRO A 12 8.46 0.31 0.62
C PRO A 12 7.77 0.97 1.82
N ASP A 13 8.53 1.75 2.59
CA ASP A 13 8.03 2.49 3.75
C ASP A 13 6.97 3.51 3.33
N TYR A 14 7.25 4.23 2.23
CA TYR A 14 6.35 5.18 1.60
C TYR A 14 6.75 5.43 0.14
N TYR A 15 5.90 6.18 -0.58
CA TYR A 15 6.17 6.62 -1.95
C TYR A 15 6.19 8.15 -2.05
N THR A 16 6.81 8.67 -3.09
CA THR A 16 6.54 10.03 -3.58
C THR A 16 6.00 9.90 -5.00
N LEU A 17 4.81 10.45 -5.26
CA LEU A 17 4.16 10.35 -6.57
C LEU A 17 4.14 11.75 -7.21
N SER A 18 4.66 11.85 -8.44
CA SER A 18 4.69 13.13 -9.16
C SER A 18 4.53 12.89 -10.66
N GLY A 19 3.43 13.38 -11.23
CA GLY A 19 3.10 13.17 -12.65
C GLY A 19 2.93 11.69 -12.98
N GLU A 20 3.87 11.13 -13.76
CA GLU A 20 3.95 9.69 -14.09
C GLU A 20 5.24 9.04 -13.53
N THR A 21 5.85 9.68 -12.54
CA THR A 21 7.00 9.15 -11.79
C THR A 21 6.55 8.64 -10.42
N VAL A 22 7.01 7.45 -10.07
CA VAL A 22 6.90 6.85 -8.73
C VAL A 22 8.29 6.82 -8.13
N ALA A 23 8.50 7.42 -6.96
CA ALA A 23 9.68 7.17 -6.14
C ALA A 23 9.28 6.29 -4.96
N ALA A 24 9.96 5.16 -4.78
CA ALA A 24 9.74 4.25 -3.65
C ALA A 24 10.87 4.41 -2.63
N HIS A 25 10.53 4.59 -1.37
CA HIS A 25 11.49 4.82 -0.30
C HIS A 25 11.47 3.66 0.69
N ASN A 26 12.63 3.10 1.01
CA ASN A 26 12.77 1.99 1.94
C ASN A 26 14.10 2.08 2.69
N LYS A 27 14.06 2.18 4.02
CA LYS A 27 15.25 2.29 4.90
C LYS A 27 16.27 3.35 4.47
N GLY A 28 15.77 4.48 3.95
CA GLY A 28 16.62 5.59 3.47
C GLY A 28 17.19 5.39 2.06
N MET A 29 16.93 4.26 1.39
CA MET A 29 17.16 4.11 -0.04
C MET A 29 15.95 4.59 -0.83
N THR A 30 16.19 5.09 -2.04
CA THR A 30 15.14 5.54 -2.96
C THR A 30 15.41 4.96 -4.34
N GLU A 31 14.36 4.40 -4.95
CA GLU A 31 14.36 4.00 -6.35
C GLU A 31 13.28 4.80 -7.09
N GLU A 32 13.60 5.32 -8.26
CA GLU A 32 12.68 6.14 -9.07
C GLU A 32 12.29 5.42 -10.36
N TYR A 33 10.99 5.35 -10.62
CA TYR A 33 10.40 4.72 -11.80
C TYR A 33 9.69 5.78 -12.63
N ASN A 34 10.26 6.13 -13.77
CA ASN A 34 9.59 6.96 -14.77
C ASN A 34 8.73 6.07 -15.67
N LEU A 35 7.41 6.25 -15.61
CA LEU A 35 6.44 5.43 -16.35
C LEU A 35 5.86 6.15 -17.58
N SER A 36 6.43 7.31 -17.94
CA SER A 36 5.90 8.16 -19.03
C SER A 36 5.81 7.43 -20.36
N ASP A 37 6.81 6.59 -20.64
CA ASP A 37 6.90 5.85 -21.90
C ASP A 37 6.15 4.51 -21.88
N PHE A 38 5.47 4.15 -20.78
CA PHE A 38 4.72 2.89 -20.71
C PHE A 38 3.53 2.92 -21.67
N PRO A 39 3.49 2.05 -22.69
CA PRO A 39 2.52 2.15 -23.77
C PRO A 39 1.13 1.64 -23.36
N GLU A 40 0.10 2.12 -24.04
CA GLU A 40 -1.25 1.57 -23.94
C GLU A 40 -1.29 0.11 -24.39
N GLY A 41 -1.94 -0.75 -23.60
CA GLY A 41 -1.93 -2.20 -23.81
C GLY A 41 -0.59 -2.90 -23.55
N GLY A 42 0.41 -2.17 -23.01
CA GLY A 42 1.69 -2.75 -22.61
C GLY A 42 1.53 -3.81 -21.53
N LEU A 43 2.36 -4.86 -21.59
CA LEU A 43 2.42 -5.90 -20.56
C LEU A 43 3.54 -5.58 -19.57
N PHE A 44 3.17 -5.19 -18.36
CA PHE A 44 4.12 -5.01 -17.27
C PHE A 44 4.69 -6.37 -16.83
N GLN A 45 6.02 -6.49 -16.80
CA GLN A 45 6.71 -7.70 -16.36
C GLN A 45 7.16 -7.59 -14.90
N SER A 46 7.89 -6.52 -14.60
CA SER A 46 8.43 -6.22 -13.28
C SER A 46 8.99 -4.80 -13.26
N ALA A 47 9.19 -4.27 -12.05
CA ALA A 47 10.03 -3.11 -11.78
C ALA A 47 11.20 -3.56 -10.89
N ASP A 48 12.32 -2.85 -10.95
CA ASP A 48 13.45 -3.10 -10.06
C ASP A 48 13.03 -2.90 -8.59
N PRO A 49 13.48 -3.74 -7.65
CA PRO A 49 13.11 -3.58 -6.25
C PRO A 49 13.95 -2.50 -5.54
N VAL A 50 13.37 -1.85 -4.52
CA VAL A 50 14.11 -0.94 -3.63
C VAL A 50 14.56 -1.68 -2.38
N ASP A 51 15.86 -1.80 -2.15
CA ASP A 51 16.45 -2.64 -1.08
C ASP A 51 15.86 -4.06 -1.06
N GLY A 52 15.71 -4.66 -2.25
CA GLY A 52 15.16 -6.02 -2.39
C GLY A 52 13.64 -6.14 -2.17
N VAL A 53 12.93 -5.02 -1.95
CA VAL A 53 11.47 -4.99 -1.77
C VAL A 53 10.76 -4.56 -3.07
N PRO A 54 9.76 -5.32 -3.55
CA PRO A 54 8.98 -4.92 -4.71
C PRO A 54 8.20 -3.61 -4.47
N ALA A 55 8.38 -2.62 -5.35
CA ALA A 55 7.68 -1.33 -5.27
C ALA A 55 6.41 -1.26 -6.13
N ILE A 56 6.46 -1.81 -7.35
CA ILE A 56 5.37 -1.77 -8.32
C ILE A 56 4.99 -3.20 -8.71
N LEU A 57 3.71 -3.54 -8.56
CA LEU A 57 3.17 -4.87 -8.87
C LEU A 57 2.54 -4.93 -10.27
N ASN A 58 2.03 -3.81 -10.76
CA ASN A 58 1.45 -3.72 -12.09
C ASN A 58 1.47 -2.28 -12.59
N VAL A 59 1.59 -2.12 -13.91
CA VAL A 59 1.38 -0.85 -14.61
C VAL A 59 0.50 -1.15 -15.81
N GLU A 60 -0.53 -0.33 -16.00
CA GLU A 60 -1.41 -0.41 -17.15
C GLU A 60 -1.77 1.01 -17.61
N ARG A 61 -1.81 1.22 -18.93
CA ARG A 61 -2.34 2.45 -19.52
C ARG A 61 -3.61 2.11 -20.27
N VAL A 62 -4.70 2.81 -19.94
CA VAL A 62 -6.04 2.56 -20.47
C VAL A 62 -6.68 3.90 -20.86
N ASN A 63 -6.99 4.08 -22.14
CA ASN A 63 -7.53 5.32 -22.70
C ASN A 63 -6.66 6.55 -22.37
N GLY A 64 -5.33 6.39 -22.44
CA GLY A 64 -4.36 7.44 -22.09
C GLY A 64 -4.07 7.60 -20.59
N ASP A 65 -4.96 7.13 -19.70
CA ASP A 65 -4.74 7.19 -18.25
C ASP A 65 -3.76 6.10 -17.79
N LEU A 66 -2.71 6.50 -17.07
CA LEU A 66 -1.78 5.59 -16.41
C LEU A 66 -2.31 5.14 -15.04
N TYR A 67 -2.43 3.83 -14.85
CA TYR A 67 -2.77 3.18 -13.58
C TYR A 67 -1.57 2.38 -13.08
N VAL A 68 -1.25 2.54 -11.81
CA VAL A 68 -0.13 1.85 -11.15
C VAL A 68 -0.64 1.11 -9.93
N THR A 69 -0.25 -0.15 -9.79
CA THR A 69 -0.52 -0.95 -8.60
C THR A 69 0.73 -0.99 -7.72
N LEU A 70 0.64 -0.36 -6.55
CA LEU A 70 1.70 -0.25 -5.55
C LEU A 70 1.47 -1.22 -4.39
N CYS A 71 2.55 -1.53 -3.68
CA CYS A 71 2.53 -2.35 -2.47
C CYS A 71 2.23 -1.48 -1.23
N GLN A 72 1.44 -1.98 -0.29
CA GLN A 72 1.34 -1.42 1.06
C GLN A 72 1.52 -2.53 2.09
N GLN A 73 2.52 -2.38 2.96
CA GLN A 73 2.87 -3.41 3.94
C GLN A 73 1.81 -3.51 5.02
N VAL A 74 1.28 -4.72 5.19
CA VAL A 74 0.35 -5.07 6.26
C VAL A 74 0.95 -6.18 7.11
N ILE A 75 0.62 -6.18 8.39
CA ILE A 75 0.99 -7.26 9.31
C ILE A 75 -0.26 -8.01 9.79
N ALA A 76 -0.03 -9.05 10.58
CA ALA A 76 -1.11 -9.78 11.24
C ALA A 76 -1.97 -8.82 12.09
N SER A 77 -3.25 -9.16 12.17
CA SER A 77 -4.19 -8.46 13.05
C SER A 77 -3.71 -8.52 14.49
N GLN A 78 -3.71 -7.37 15.16
CA GLN A 78 -3.52 -7.25 16.61
C GLN A 78 -4.88 -7.15 17.34
N TYR A 79 -5.99 -7.24 16.61
CA TYR A 79 -7.31 -7.36 17.18
C TYR A 79 -7.49 -8.76 17.81
N PRO A 80 -7.99 -8.88 19.05
CA PRO A 80 -8.16 -10.17 19.71
C PRO A 80 -9.02 -11.13 18.90
N ASP A 81 -8.51 -12.33 18.67
CA ASP A 81 -9.23 -13.48 18.07
C ASP A 81 -9.74 -13.29 16.62
N LEU A 82 -9.44 -12.17 15.95
CA LEU A 82 -9.87 -11.91 14.58
C LEU A 82 -8.71 -11.67 13.63
N LYS A 83 -8.86 -12.18 12.41
CA LYS A 83 -7.93 -11.92 11.30
C LYS A 83 -8.46 -10.79 10.44
N ALA A 84 -7.59 -9.86 10.06
CA ALA A 84 -7.98 -8.68 9.29
C ALA A 84 -8.39 -8.99 7.83
N HIS A 85 -7.78 -10.01 7.19
CA HIS A 85 -7.93 -10.33 5.76
C HIS A 85 -7.96 -9.09 4.86
N TRP A 86 -6.78 -8.62 4.44
CA TRP A 86 -6.63 -7.38 3.71
C TRP A 86 -6.99 -7.51 2.22
N ARG A 87 -7.62 -6.49 1.65
CA ARG A 87 -7.84 -6.35 0.21
C ARG A 87 -7.46 -4.95 -0.26
N GLY A 88 -6.89 -4.85 -1.47
CA GLY A 88 -6.79 -3.58 -2.16
C GLY A 88 -8.14 -3.17 -2.72
N GLN A 89 -8.54 -1.92 -2.53
CA GLN A 89 -9.88 -1.49 -2.94
C GLN A 89 -9.92 -0.18 -3.71
N GLN A 90 -9.06 0.78 -3.38
CA GLN A 90 -9.22 2.13 -3.89
C GLN A 90 -8.18 2.46 -4.96
N VAL A 91 -8.69 2.89 -6.12
CA VAL A 91 -7.91 3.69 -7.07
C VAL A 91 -8.05 5.13 -6.61
N LEU A 92 -6.93 5.82 -6.38
CA LEU A 92 -6.86 7.24 -6.07
C LEU A 92 -6.08 7.97 -7.16
N ASP A 93 -6.28 9.29 -7.27
CA ASP A 93 -5.33 10.12 -8.00
C ASP A 93 -4.01 10.15 -7.24
N SER A 94 -2.88 10.07 -7.95
CA SER A 94 -1.54 10.19 -7.35
C SER A 94 -1.36 11.42 -6.46
N ALA A 95 -2.06 12.53 -6.75
CA ALA A 95 -1.99 13.76 -5.98
C ALA A 95 -2.69 13.67 -4.60
N ASP A 96 -3.59 12.71 -4.43
CA ASP A 96 -4.32 12.46 -3.17
C ASP A 96 -3.60 11.46 -2.26
N TYR A 97 -2.40 11.02 -2.65
CA TYR A 97 -1.62 10.09 -1.87
C TYR A 97 -1.01 10.76 -0.62
N ASP A 98 -1.24 10.14 0.52
CA ASP A 98 -0.72 10.49 1.83
C ASP A 98 -0.02 9.25 2.43
N PRO A 99 1.29 9.32 2.73
CA PRO A 99 2.03 8.18 3.28
C PRO A 99 1.52 7.74 4.67
N ASP A 100 0.85 8.62 5.40
CA ASP A 100 0.29 8.32 6.73
C ASP A 100 -1.12 7.73 6.68
N THR A 101 -1.62 7.42 5.47
CA THR A 101 -2.95 6.82 5.25
C THR A 101 -2.86 5.35 4.80
N CYS A 102 -3.73 4.50 5.36
CA CYS A 102 -3.91 3.12 4.90
C CYS A 102 -4.93 3.06 3.76
N TYR A 103 -4.51 2.59 2.58
CA TYR A 103 -5.35 2.48 1.38
C TYR A 103 -5.84 1.05 1.11
N VAL A 104 -5.49 0.11 1.98
CA VAL A 104 -5.97 -1.27 1.93
C VAL A 104 -7.00 -1.52 3.03
N THR A 105 -8.02 -2.29 2.72
CA THR A 105 -9.19 -2.47 3.59
C THR A 105 -9.15 -3.83 4.28
N PRO A 106 -9.31 -3.90 5.61
CA PRO A 106 -9.48 -5.16 6.31
C PRO A 106 -10.91 -5.68 6.11
N THR A 107 -11.06 -6.85 5.50
CA THR A 107 -12.37 -7.45 5.18
C THR A 107 -12.83 -8.51 6.19
N GLY A 108 -11.92 -9.02 7.00
CA GLY A 108 -12.20 -10.02 8.06
C GLY A 108 -12.80 -9.42 9.34
N LEU A 109 -12.99 -8.10 9.38
CA LEU A 109 -13.62 -7.36 10.48
C LEU A 109 -15.05 -6.91 10.16
N SER A 110 -15.70 -7.53 9.16
CA SER A 110 -17.08 -7.19 8.81
C SER A 110 -18.01 -7.33 10.02
N GLY A 111 -18.75 -6.26 10.34
CA GLY A 111 -19.64 -6.21 11.51
C GLY A 111 -18.96 -5.88 12.84
N VAL A 112 -17.65 -5.63 12.85
CA VAL A 112 -16.89 -5.14 14.01
C VAL A 112 -16.74 -3.63 13.88
N TYR A 113 -17.05 -2.87 14.94
CA TYR A 113 -17.06 -1.39 14.90
C TYR A 113 -16.09 -0.75 15.90
N ASP A 114 -15.56 -1.54 16.82
CA ASP A 114 -14.60 -1.17 17.86
C ASP A 114 -13.15 -1.42 17.44
N TYR A 115 -12.84 -1.41 16.13
CA TYR A 115 -11.47 -1.51 15.64
C TYR A 115 -10.98 -0.20 15.01
N GLU A 116 -9.67 0.00 15.05
CA GLU A 116 -8.96 1.06 14.32
C GLU A 116 -7.86 0.46 13.45
N ILE A 117 -7.55 1.12 12.33
CA ILE A 117 -6.41 0.80 11.47
C ILE A 117 -5.25 1.68 11.89
N VAL A 118 -4.13 1.08 12.25
CA VAL A 118 -2.96 1.79 12.79
C VAL A 118 -1.66 1.17 12.25
N ARG A 119 -0.55 1.90 12.39
CA ARG A 119 0.80 1.32 12.25
C ARG A 119 1.13 0.51 13.50
N GLY A 120 1.72 -0.67 13.32
CA GLY A 120 2.12 -1.56 14.41
C GLY A 120 3.36 -2.38 14.05
N LYS A 121 3.83 -3.17 15.04
CA LYS A 121 4.93 -4.13 14.89
C LYS A 121 4.43 -5.53 15.15
N ASP A 122 4.83 -6.49 14.32
CA ASP A 122 4.58 -7.90 14.59
C ASP A 122 5.61 -8.48 15.58
N VAL A 123 5.49 -9.78 15.88
CA VAL A 123 6.38 -10.49 16.82
C VAL A 123 7.83 -10.60 16.31
N ALA A 124 8.05 -10.44 15.01
CA ALA A 124 9.37 -10.42 14.39
C ALA A 124 9.95 -8.99 14.30
N GLY A 125 9.21 -7.99 14.77
CA GLY A 125 9.60 -6.57 14.72
C GLY A 125 9.34 -5.91 13.37
N VAL A 126 8.62 -6.56 12.46
CA VAL A 126 8.25 -6.02 11.15
C VAL A 126 7.16 -4.97 11.35
N GLU A 127 7.39 -3.77 10.82
CA GLU A 127 6.40 -2.68 10.84
C GLU A 127 5.41 -2.83 9.68
N GLY A 128 4.16 -2.42 9.91
CA GLY A 128 3.16 -2.33 8.86
C GLY A 128 1.79 -1.92 9.38
N TRP A 129 0.84 -1.83 8.48
CA TRP A 129 -0.56 -1.57 8.83
C TRP A 129 -1.18 -2.79 9.50
N THR A 130 -1.88 -2.54 10.60
CA THR A 130 -2.60 -3.54 11.36
C THR A 130 -3.96 -3.00 11.79
N VAL A 131 -4.75 -3.89 12.37
CA VAL A 131 -5.99 -3.55 13.06
C VAL A 131 -5.86 -3.91 14.52
N ARG A 132 -6.38 -3.07 15.41
CA ARG A 132 -6.46 -3.34 16.85
C ARG A 132 -7.79 -2.83 17.39
N ARG A 133 -8.16 -3.27 18.60
CA ARG A 133 -9.34 -2.74 19.29
C ARG A 133 -9.08 -1.28 19.69
N LYS A 134 -10.08 -0.41 19.51
CA LYS A 134 -10.06 0.97 20.00
C LYS A 134 -9.90 0.97 21.53
N ALA A 135 -9.11 1.89 22.06
CA ALA A 135 -9.11 2.12 23.50
C ALA A 135 -10.51 2.57 23.94
N GLU A 136 -10.99 2.08 25.08
CA GLU A 136 -12.17 2.64 25.72
C GLU A 136 -11.83 4.08 26.12
N GLU A 137 -12.60 5.05 25.63
CA GLU A 137 -12.49 6.42 26.13
C GLU A 137 -12.88 6.41 27.61
N PRO A 138 -12.06 6.96 28.52
CA PRO A 138 -12.44 7.05 29.92
C PRO A 138 -13.72 7.91 30.02
N ALA A 139 -14.71 7.36 30.73
CA ALA A 139 -16.01 7.99 30.96
C ALA A 139 -15.92 9.32 31.73
#